data_AF-A0A661CI36-F1
#
_entry.id   AF-A0A661CI36-F1
#
_cell.length_a   1.000
_cell.length_b   1.000
_cell.length_c   1.000
_cell.angle_alpha   90.00
_cell.angle_beta   90.00
_cell.angle_gamma   90.00
#
_symmetry.space_group_name_H-M   'P 1'
#
loop_
_entity.id
_entity.type
_entity.pdbx_description
1 polymer ?
#
loop_
_entity_poly.entity_id
_entity_poly.type
_entity_poly.pdbx_seq_one_letter_code
_entity_poly.pdbx_strand_id
1 'polypeptide(L)' 'MKSIMVVVADSSRARIFTTDSPSSPLNEIETMAHPEGRMHEQNMVSDLPGKDFGQGAGAGG' A
#
# COMPACT_ATOMS: atom_id res chain seq x y z
N MET A 1 -5.78 35.86 1.03
CA MET A 1 -6.11 35.14 -0.22
C MET A 1 -6.36 33.69 0.14
N LYS A 2 -7.32 33.00 -0.49
CA LYS A 2 -7.61 31.58 -0.18
C LYS A 2 -6.79 30.72 -1.14
N SER A 3 -5.76 30.05 -0.64
CA SER A 3 -4.97 29.10 -1.42
C SER A 3 -5.72 27.77 -1.56
N ILE A 4 -5.67 27.17 -2.74
CA ILE A 4 -6.24 25.85 -3.02
C ILE A 4 -5.10 24.83 -2.92
N MET A 5 -5.30 23.81 -2.08
CA MET A 5 -4.37 22.70 -1.94
C MET A 5 -4.92 21.48 -2.68
N VAL A 6 -4.09 20.89 -3.54
CA VAL A 6 -4.43 19.70 -4.33
C VAL A 6 -3.48 18.58 -3.95
N VAL A 7 -4.02 17.43 -3.59
CA VAL A 7 -3.23 16.24 -3.25
C VAL A 7 -3.55 15.16 -4.27
N VAL A 8 -2.51 14.63 -4.92
CA VAL A 8 -2.60 13.47 -5.82
C VAL A 8 -1.86 12.32 -5.16
N ALA A 9 -2.55 11.24 -4.83
CA ALA A 9 -1.95 10.10 -4.15
C ALA A 9 -2.35 8.76 -4.79
N ASP A 10 -1.38 7.87 -4.89
CA ASP A 10 -1.51 6.44 -5.19
C ASP A 10 -0.93 5.61 -4.03
N SER A 11 -0.96 4.28 -4.13
CA SER A 11 -0.49 3.36 -3.07
C SER A 11 1.01 3.46 -2.77
N SER A 12 1.79 4.11 -3.63
CA SER A 12 3.26 4.18 -3.55
C SER A 12 3.80 5.61 -3.51
N ARG A 13 2.97 6.62 -3.77
CA ARG A 13 3.41 8.01 -3.92
C ARG A 13 2.28 8.99 -3.65
N ALA A 14 2.63 10.11 -3.00
CA ALA A 14 1.78 11.28 -2.87
C ALA A 14 2.52 12.53 -3.36
N ARG A 15 1.80 13.42 -4.06
CA ARG A 15 2.29 14.74 -4.52
C ARG A 15 1.34 15.82 -4.05
N ILE A 16 1.89 16.88 -3.47
CA ILE A 16 1.14 18.01 -2.93
C ILE A 16 1.40 19.23 -3.82
N PHE A 17 0.31 19.88 -4.23
CA PHE A 17 0.35 21.09 -5.05
C PHE A 17 -0.44 22.22 -4.38
N THR A 18 -0.08 23.45 -4.72
CA THR A 18 -0.89 24.63 -4.44
C THR A 18 -1.17 25.45 -5.68
N THR A 19 -2.30 26.16 -5.66
CA THR A 19 -2.63 27.15 -6.68
C THR A 19 -3.45 28.29 -6.06
N ASP A 20 -3.28 29.48 -6.62
CA ASP A 20 -3.97 30.69 -6.17
C ASP A 20 -5.40 30.80 -6.73
N SER A 21 -5.68 30.10 -7.84
CA SER A 21 -7.00 30.09 -8.48
C SER A 21 -7.24 28.80 -9.28
N PRO A 22 -8.50 28.43 -9.58
CA PRO A 22 -8.80 27.22 -10.36
C PRO A 22 -8.20 27.20 -11.77
N SER A 23 -7.89 28.38 -12.35
CA SER A 23 -7.27 28.51 -13.68
C SER A 23 -5.77 28.77 -13.62
N SER A 24 -5.19 28.94 -12.43
CA SER A 24 -3.76 29.14 -12.24
C SER A 24 -3.01 27.80 -12.25
N PRO A 25 -1.73 27.78 -12.68
CA PRO A 25 -0.91 26.56 -12.66
C PRO A 25 -0.81 25.92 -11.26
N LEU A 26 -0.69 24.60 -11.23
CA LEU A 26 -0.38 23.86 -10.02
C LEU A 26 1.12 23.95 -9.72
N ASN A 27 1.46 24.48 -8.57
CA ASN A 27 2.84 24.55 -8.07
C ASN A 27 3.06 23.36 -7.12
N GLU A 28 3.96 22.44 -7.49
CA GLU A 28 4.34 21.34 -6.60
C GLU A 28 5.12 21.86 -5.40
N ILE A 29 4.73 21.42 -4.21
CA ILE A 29 5.41 21.73 -2.95
C ILE A 29 6.27 20.56 -2.52
N GLU A 30 5.69 19.36 -2.54
CA GLU A 30 6.32 18.18 -1.96
C GLU A 30 5.88 16.90 -2.68
N THR A 31 6.82 15.96 -2.79
CA THR A 31 6.56 14.59 -3.24
C THR A 31 7.04 13.61 -2.19
N MET A 32 6.13 12.78 -1.69
CA MET A 32 6.42 11.65 -0.81
C MET A 32 6.41 10.37 -1.65
N ALA A 33 7.52 9.65 -1.71
CA ALA A 33 7.64 8.41 -2.46
C ALA A 33 7.98 7.24 -1.52
N HIS A 34 7.16 6.19 -1.58
CA HIS A 34 7.36 4.92 -0.88
C HIS A 34 7.54 3.80 -1.92
N PRO A 35 8.74 3.69 -2.53
CA PRO A 35 9.01 2.69 -3.57
C PRO A 35 8.85 1.24 -3.08
N GLU A 36 8.94 1.03 -1.76
CA GLU A 36 8.74 -0.25 -1.08
C GLU A 36 7.32 -0.81 -1.26
N GLY A 37 6.30 0.03 -1.53
CA GLY A 37 4.94 -0.41 -1.88
C GLY A 37 4.85 -1.14 -3.23
N ARG A 38 5.91 -1.11 -4.05
CA ARG A 38 6.06 -1.98 -5.23
C ARG A 38 6.73 -3.31 -4.93
N MET A 39 7.12 -3.58 -3.68
CA MET A 39 7.62 -4.89 -3.30
C MET A 39 6.47 -5.89 -3.51
N HIS A 40 6.63 -6.68 -4.58
CA HIS A 40 5.72 -7.69 -5.08
C HIS A 40 4.95 -8.39 -3.96
N GLU A 41 3.63 -8.58 -4.15
CA GLU A 41 2.77 -9.48 -3.36
C GLU A 41 3.36 -10.89 -3.19
N GLN A 42 4.40 -11.25 -3.95
CA GLN A 42 5.12 -12.52 -3.85
C GLN A 42 5.94 -12.71 -2.56
N ASN A 43 6.09 -11.69 -1.71
CA ASN A 43 6.62 -11.86 -0.35
C ASN A 43 5.51 -12.04 0.72
N MET A 44 4.26 -12.26 0.31
CA MET A 44 3.30 -12.94 1.18
C MET A 44 3.76 -14.39 1.36
N VAL A 45 4.61 -14.62 2.35
CA VAL A 45 4.91 -15.96 2.85
C VAL A 45 3.58 -16.62 3.19
N SER A 46 3.20 -17.63 2.39
CA SER A 46 2.05 -18.47 2.65
C SER A 46 2.13 -18.98 4.08
N ASP A 47 1.03 -18.86 4.82
CA ASP A 47 0.89 -19.58 6.10
C ASP A 47 1.25 -21.04 5.86
N LEU A 48 2.07 -21.61 6.76
CA LEU A 48 2.49 -23.00 6.68
C LEU A 48 1.23 -23.89 6.63
N PRO A 49 1.22 -24.96 5.80
CA PRO A 49 0.11 -25.89 5.80
C PRO A 49 -0.04 -26.51 7.19
N GLY A 50 -1.29 -26.57 7.65
CA GLY A 50 -1.68 -27.05 8.96
C GLY A 50 -1.04 -28.39 9.31
N LYS A 51 -0.71 -28.55 10.58
CA LYS A 51 -0.07 -29.73 11.15
C LYS A 51 -1.07 -30.89 11.16
N ASP A 52 -1.10 -31.69 10.10
CA ASP A 52 -1.86 -32.95 10.07
C ASP A 52 -1.23 -33.96 11.03
N PHE A 53 -1.73 -34.03 12.27
CA PHE A 53 -1.58 -35.22 13.11
C PHE A 53 -2.70 -36.21 12.79
N GLY A 54 -2.61 -36.82 11.62
CA GLY A 54 -3.30 -38.07 11.34
C GLY A 54 -2.64 -39.21 12.13
N GLN A 55 -3.06 -39.43 13.37
CA GLN A 55 -2.81 -40.72 14.05
C GLN A 55 -4.16 -41.37 14.33
N GLY A 56 -4.68 -42.07 13.33
CA GLY A 56 -5.72 -43.06 13.53
C GLY A 56 -5.16 -44.17 14.41
N ALA A 57 -5.51 -44.15 15.70
CA ALA A 57 -5.30 -45.28 16.60
C ALA A 57 -6.49 -46.24 16.44
N GLY A 58 -6.40 -47.13 15.45
CA GLY A 58 -7.18 -48.36 15.44
C GLY A 58 -6.60 -49.31 16.48
N ALA A 59 -7.29 -49.52 17.59
CA ALA A 59 -7.01 -50.60 18.52
C ALA A 59 -7.88 -51.81 18.14
N GLY A 60 -7.27 -52.78 17.46
CA GLY A 60 -7.77 -54.14 17.31
C GLY A 60 -6.68 -55.09 17.79
N GLY A 61 -6.98 -55.87 18.83
CA GLY A 61 -6.07 -56.80 19.50
C GLY A 61 -6.49 -57.01 20.94
#